data_AF-A0A0D2HHX3-F1
#
_entry.id   AF-A0A0D2HHX3-F1
#
_cell.length_a   1.000
_cell.length_b   1.000
_cell.length_c   1.000
_cell.angle_alpha   90.00
_cell.angle_beta   90.00
_cell.angle_gamma   90.00
#
_symmetry.space_group_name_H-M   'P 1'
#
loop_
_entity.id
_entity.type
_entity.pdbx_description
1 polymer ?
#
loop_
_entity_poly.entity_id
_entity_poly.type
_entity_poly.pdbx_seq_one_letter_code
_entity_poly.pdbx_strand_id
1 'polypeptide(L)'
;MPPWESLDNAIYAPPITQKTLDYEGELCVVLGRDAEDVSDGEALDYVLGYTAGNDVSARTFQAPELSGYQFSFAKSFDGFAPMGPCIATKVAIPDPQNISFVTRVNGAVRQWSNTSNMIFNGRQVVAHLSQGTPCAKDPSS
;
A
#
# COMPACT_ATOMS: atom_id res chain seq x y z
N MET A 1 19.91 -10.24 -14.90
CA MET A 1 18.50 -9.94 -14.61
C MET A 1 18.50 -8.77 -13.65
N PRO A 2 17.79 -7.67 -13.91
CA PRO A 2 17.57 -6.65 -12.90
C PRO A 2 16.96 -7.28 -11.62
N PRO A 3 17.15 -6.68 -10.44
CA PRO A 3 16.66 -7.25 -9.18
C PRO A 3 15.15 -7.57 -9.19
N TRP A 4 14.36 -6.83 -9.96
CA TRP A 4 12.91 -6.99 -10.09
C TRP A 4 12.45 -8.08 -11.07
N GLU A 5 13.36 -8.79 -11.73
CA GLU A 5 13.05 -9.98 -12.56
C GLU A 5 13.34 -11.30 -11.82
N SER A 6 13.80 -11.25 -10.57
CA SER A 6 13.97 -12.46 -9.75
C SER A 6 12.62 -13.04 -9.32
N LEU A 7 12.51 -14.37 -9.33
CA LEU A 7 11.36 -15.11 -8.79
C LEU A 7 11.44 -15.30 -7.27
N ASP A 8 12.51 -14.84 -6.60
CA ASP A 8 12.69 -14.99 -5.16
C ASP A 8 11.57 -14.31 -4.35
N ASN A 9 10.89 -13.33 -4.95
CA ASN A 9 9.75 -12.60 -4.37
C ASN A 9 8.44 -12.87 -5.12
N ALA A 10 8.31 -14.01 -5.81
CA ALA A 10 7.09 -14.35 -6.54
C ALA A 10 5.91 -14.48 -5.57
N ILE A 11 4.78 -13.87 -5.95
CA ILE A 11 3.53 -13.97 -5.20
C ILE A 11 2.85 -15.27 -5.62
N TYR A 12 2.57 -16.14 -4.66
CA TYR A 12 1.74 -17.31 -4.91
C TYR A 12 0.28 -16.88 -5.06
N ALA A 13 -0.32 -17.18 -6.21
CA ALA A 13 -1.73 -16.95 -6.46
C ALA A 13 -2.51 -18.28 -6.32
N PRO A 14 -3.32 -18.46 -5.25
CA PRO A 14 -4.12 -19.66 -5.10
C PRO A 14 -5.05 -19.88 -6.31
N PRO A 15 -5.35 -21.12 -6.74
CA PRO A 15 -6.17 -21.37 -7.94
C PRO A 15 -7.52 -20.64 -7.94
N ILE A 16 -8.11 -20.42 -6.76
CA ILE A 16 -9.38 -19.73 -6.59
C ILE A 16 -9.31 -18.21 -6.91
N THR A 17 -8.12 -17.61 -6.90
CA THR A 17 -7.92 -16.18 -7.15
C THR A 17 -7.48 -15.89 -8.59
N GLN A 18 -6.85 -16.86 -9.26
CA GLN A 18 -6.11 -16.65 -10.52
C GLN A 18 -6.95 -16.04 -11.66
N LYS A 19 -8.25 -16.38 -11.76
CA LYS A 19 -9.11 -15.91 -12.85
C LYS A 19 -9.31 -14.39 -12.85
N THR A 20 -9.21 -13.76 -11.68
CA THR A 20 -9.50 -12.33 -11.49
C THR A 20 -8.43 -11.65 -10.64
N LEU A 21 -7.23 -12.20 -10.66
CA LEU A 21 -6.07 -11.63 -10.00
C LEU A 21 -5.69 -10.32 -10.66
N ASP A 22 -5.52 -9.29 -9.85
CA ASP A 22 -5.25 -7.94 -10.31
C ASP A 22 -4.18 -7.25 -9.44
N TYR A 23 -3.51 -6.26 -10.03
CA TYR A 23 -2.45 -5.48 -9.39
C TYR A 23 -2.96 -4.06 -9.06
N GLU A 24 -2.47 -3.50 -7.96
CA GLU A 24 -2.72 -2.12 -7.55
C GLU A 24 -1.43 -1.58 -6.94
N GLY A 25 -0.59 -0.89 -7.73
CA GLY A 25 0.63 -0.29 -7.21
C GLY A 25 0.32 0.92 -6.32
N GLU A 26 0.84 0.92 -5.09
CA GLU A 26 0.51 1.91 -4.06
C GLU A 26 1.75 2.50 -3.36
N LEU A 27 1.58 3.71 -2.82
CA LEU A 27 2.48 4.27 -1.81
C LEU A 27 2.03 3.81 -0.43
N CYS A 28 2.88 3.07 0.28
CA CYS A 28 2.63 2.69 1.66
C CYS A 28 3.28 3.69 2.62
N VAL A 29 2.52 4.17 3.60
CA VAL A 29 3.01 5.02 4.70
C VAL A 29 3.38 4.13 5.87
N VAL A 30 4.60 4.27 6.39
CA VAL A 30 5.08 3.50 7.54
C VAL A 30 5.13 4.41 8.76
N LEU A 31 4.39 4.06 9.81
CA LEU A 31 4.41 4.78 11.08
C LEU A 31 5.65 4.42 11.90
N GLY A 32 6.34 5.43 12.42
CA GLY A 32 7.46 5.27 13.37
C GLY A 32 7.06 5.49 14.83
N ARG A 33 5.83 5.94 15.06
CA ARG A 33 5.25 6.19 16.38
C ARG A 33 3.76 5.85 16.34
N ASP A 34 3.23 5.41 17.46
CA ASP A 34 1.78 5.17 17.60
C ASP A 34 1.04 6.49 17.39
N ALA A 35 -0.01 6.46 16.56
CA ALA A 35 -0.84 7.61 16.24
C ALA A 35 -2.27 7.37 16.72
N GLU A 36 -2.77 8.22 17.61
CA GLU A 36 -4.15 8.21 18.12
C GLU A 36 -4.67 9.66 18.13
N ASP A 37 -5.83 9.87 17.52
CA ASP A 37 -6.50 11.16 17.39
C ASP A 37 -5.59 12.30 16.88
N VAL A 38 -4.69 11.98 15.94
CA VAL A 38 -3.67 12.91 15.42
C VAL A 38 -4.30 13.89 14.41
N SER A 39 -3.93 15.18 14.50
CA SER A 39 -4.38 16.18 13.54
C SER A 39 -3.67 16.08 12.18
N ASP A 40 -4.30 16.58 11.11
CA ASP A 40 -3.69 16.62 9.76
C ASP A 40 -2.34 17.35 9.74
N GLY A 41 -2.19 18.39 10.58
CA GLY A 41 -0.95 19.17 10.68
C GLY A 41 0.21 18.43 11.36
N GLU A 42 -0.09 17.46 12.22
CA GLU A 42 0.88 16.68 12.99
C GLU A 42 1.15 15.30 12.38
N ALA A 43 0.27 14.82 11.49
CA ALA A 43 0.29 13.45 10.97
C ALA A 43 1.65 12.98 10.43
N LEU A 44 2.38 13.84 9.71
CA LEU A 44 3.69 13.47 9.14
C LEU A 44 4.80 13.35 10.20
N ASP A 45 4.61 13.88 11.40
CA ASP A 45 5.56 13.72 12.50
C ASP A 45 5.60 12.28 13.03
N TYR A 46 4.51 11.52 12.85
CA TYR A 46 4.37 10.12 13.24
C TYR A 46 4.90 9.15 12.18
N VAL A 47 5.17 9.62 10.96
CA VAL A 47 5.67 8.80 9.85
C VAL A 47 7.18 8.56 9.98
N LEU A 48 7.58 7.29 9.85
CA LEU A 48 8.98 6.85 9.71
C LEU A 48 9.47 7.10 8.28
N GLY A 49 8.66 6.72 7.30
CA GLY A 49 8.97 6.82 5.89
C GLY A 49 7.91 6.17 5.01
N TYR A 50 8.31 5.87 3.78
CA TYR A 50 7.44 5.36 2.73
C TYR A 50 8.08 4.17 2.04
N THR A 51 7.26 3.24 1.57
CA THR A 51 7.69 2.11 0.74
C THR A 51 6.72 1.92 -0.42
N ALA A 52 7.17 1.27 -1.49
CA ALA A 52 6.23 0.80 -2.50
C ALA A 52 5.49 -0.44 -1.98
N GLY A 53 4.22 -0.57 -2.38
CA GLY A 53 3.41 -1.76 -2.15
C GLY A 53 2.58 -2.14 -3.37
N ASN A 54 1.99 -3.32 -3.32
CA ASN A 54 1.00 -3.77 -4.28
C ASN A 54 -0.20 -4.34 -3.53
N ASP A 55 -1.38 -3.76 -3.68
CA ASP A 55 -2.62 -4.28 -3.07
C ASP A 55 -3.27 -5.31 -4.03
N VAL A 56 -2.67 -6.51 -4.04
CA VAL A 56 -3.08 -7.58 -4.96
C VAL A 56 -4.49 -8.01 -4.61
N SER A 57 -5.34 -8.09 -5.64
CA SER A 57 -6.77 -8.27 -5.46
C SER A 57 -7.30 -9.42 -6.29
N ALA A 58 -8.03 -10.34 -5.66
CA ALA A 58 -8.85 -11.33 -6.36
C ALA A 58 -10.26 -10.76 -6.59
N ARG A 59 -10.48 -10.06 -7.72
CA ARG A 59 -11.69 -9.23 -7.94
C ARG A 59 -13.00 -9.97 -7.79
N THR A 60 -13.03 -11.27 -8.07
CA THR A 60 -14.20 -12.13 -7.83
C THR A 60 -14.70 -11.99 -6.39
N PHE A 61 -13.81 -11.93 -5.41
CA PHE A 61 -14.16 -11.82 -4.00
C PHE A 61 -14.48 -10.39 -3.52
N GLN A 62 -14.38 -9.38 -4.38
CA GLN A 62 -14.91 -8.04 -4.04
C GLN A 62 -16.42 -7.95 -4.31
N ALA A 63 -16.97 -8.91 -5.07
CA ALA A 63 -18.38 -8.93 -5.43
C ALA A 63 -19.27 -9.18 -4.20
N PRO A 64 -20.44 -8.53 -4.12
CA PRO A 64 -21.34 -8.67 -2.98
C PRO A 64 -21.87 -10.08 -2.78
N GLU A 65 -22.02 -10.85 -3.85
CA GLU A 65 -22.50 -12.22 -3.79
C GLU A 65 -21.53 -13.16 -3.06
N LEU A 66 -20.24 -12.80 -3.00
CA LEU A 66 -19.19 -13.63 -2.41
C LEU A 66 -18.65 -13.09 -1.11
N SER A 67 -18.65 -11.76 -0.91
CA SER A 67 -18.08 -11.16 0.31
C SER A 67 -18.84 -9.93 0.81
N GLY A 68 -20.08 -9.70 0.36
CA GLY A 68 -20.95 -8.67 0.95
C GLY A 68 -20.39 -7.24 0.88
N TYR A 69 -19.71 -6.89 -0.20
CA TYR A 69 -18.95 -5.64 -0.38
C TYR A 69 -17.79 -5.43 0.60
N GLN A 70 -17.38 -6.46 1.34
CA GLN A 70 -16.19 -6.42 2.19
C GLN A 70 -14.97 -6.81 1.35
N PHE A 71 -14.04 -5.87 1.16
CA PHE A 71 -12.92 -6.07 0.24
C PHE A 71 -11.73 -6.78 0.86
N SER A 72 -11.62 -6.82 2.20
CA SER A 72 -10.47 -7.37 2.89
C SER A 72 -10.20 -8.83 2.51
N PHE A 73 -11.24 -9.67 2.44
CA PHE A 73 -11.06 -11.07 2.07
C PHE A 73 -10.41 -11.25 0.68
N ALA A 74 -10.77 -10.41 -0.28
CA ALA A 74 -10.21 -10.44 -1.63
C ALA A 74 -8.72 -10.06 -1.71
N LYS A 75 -8.19 -9.44 -0.66
CA LYS A 75 -6.87 -8.79 -0.59
C LYS A 75 -5.94 -9.41 0.47
N SER A 76 -6.43 -10.38 1.24
CA SER A 76 -5.72 -10.95 2.40
C SER A 76 -5.22 -12.39 2.19
N PHE A 77 -5.15 -12.88 0.94
CA PHE A 77 -4.47 -14.15 0.67
C PHE A 77 -2.96 -14.03 0.92
N ASP A 78 -2.31 -15.13 1.30
CA ASP A 78 -0.87 -15.14 1.57
C ASP A 78 -0.06 -14.52 0.42
N GLY A 79 0.71 -13.48 0.72
CA GLY A 79 1.54 -12.75 -0.25
C GLY A 79 0.83 -11.66 -1.05
N PHE A 80 -0.45 -11.33 -0.78
CA PHE A 80 -1.19 -10.31 -1.53
C PHE A 80 -0.89 -8.85 -1.14
N ALA A 81 -0.03 -8.64 -0.14
CA ALA A 81 0.46 -7.32 0.25
C ALA A 81 2.01 -7.27 0.23
N PRO A 82 2.68 -7.50 -0.92
CA PRO A 82 4.11 -7.32 -1.00
C PRO A 82 4.45 -5.83 -0.81
N MET A 83 5.46 -5.58 0.04
CA MET A 83 5.99 -4.23 0.30
C MET A 83 7.50 -4.26 0.22
N GLY A 84 8.09 -3.16 -0.23
CA GLY A 84 9.55 -2.97 -0.25
C GLY A 84 10.04 -2.26 -1.52
N PRO A 85 11.32 -2.45 -1.90
CA PRO A 85 12.34 -3.28 -1.22
C PRO A 85 12.94 -2.63 0.02
N CYS A 86 12.65 -1.35 0.28
CA CYS A 86 13.16 -0.62 1.43
C CYS A 86 12.19 0.48 1.87
N ILE A 87 12.37 0.96 3.09
CA ILE A 87 11.69 2.16 3.58
C ILE A 87 12.56 3.37 3.25
N ALA A 88 12.06 4.25 2.40
CA ALA A 88 12.64 5.57 2.19
C ALA A 88 12.20 6.48 3.35
N THR A 89 13.15 6.96 4.15
CA THR A 89 12.83 7.80 5.31
C THR A 89 12.14 9.10 4.90
N LYS A 90 11.34 9.69 5.80
CA LYS A 90 10.68 10.98 5.53
C LYS A 90 11.65 12.13 5.22
N VAL A 91 12.93 12.00 5.61
CA VAL A 91 13.98 12.97 5.26
C VAL A 91 14.38 12.84 3.78
N ALA A 92 14.41 11.62 3.25
CA ALA A 92 14.71 11.36 1.84
C ALA A 92 13.56 11.76 0.90
N ILE A 93 12.32 11.77 1.42
CA ILE A 93 11.10 12.16 0.69
C ILE A 93 10.45 13.33 1.46
N PRO A 94 10.94 14.57 1.28
CA PRO A 94 10.44 15.73 2.02
C PRO A 94 9.03 16.16 1.61
N ASP A 95 8.61 15.86 0.37
CA ASP A 95 7.25 16.08 -0.11
C ASP A 95 6.61 14.75 -0.56
N PRO A 96 5.89 14.06 0.34
CA PRO A 96 5.23 12.80 0.00
C PRO A 96 4.01 12.96 -0.90
N GLN A 97 3.55 14.20 -1.12
CA GLN A 97 2.42 14.49 -2.00
C GLN A 97 2.86 14.69 -3.46
N ASN A 98 4.16 14.59 -3.77
CA ASN A 98 4.68 14.73 -5.13
C ASN A 98 5.65 13.60 -5.53
N ILE A 99 5.14 12.36 -5.54
CA ILE A 99 5.87 11.15 -5.93
C ILE A 99 5.22 10.55 -7.17
N SER A 100 6.01 10.37 -8.22
CA SER A 100 5.58 9.62 -9.42
C SER A 100 5.82 8.13 -9.22
N PHE A 101 4.83 7.31 -9.57
CA PHE A 101 4.91 5.85 -9.44
C PHE A 101 4.36 5.15 -10.69
N VAL A 102 4.89 3.95 -10.96
CA VAL A 102 4.58 3.17 -12.16
C VAL A 102 4.46 1.69 -11.80
N THR A 103 3.37 1.05 -12.21
CA THR A 103 3.21 -0.40 -12.18
C THR A 103 3.47 -0.97 -13.57
N ARG A 104 4.38 -1.96 -13.66
CA ARG A 104 4.69 -2.67 -14.90
C ARG A 104 4.35 -4.14 -14.78
N VAL A 105 3.78 -4.71 -15.84
CA VAL A 105 3.54 -6.15 -15.97
C VAL A 105 4.20 -6.63 -17.25
N ASN A 106 5.16 -7.55 -17.14
CA ASN A 106 5.98 -8.02 -18.27
C ASN A 106 6.63 -6.86 -19.04
N GLY A 107 7.16 -5.87 -18.32
CA GLY A 107 7.79 -4.67 -18.87
C GLY A 107 6.83 -3.57 -19.36
N ALA A 108 5.58 -3.91 -19.66
CA ALA A 108 4.57 -2.96 -20.14
C ALA A 108 4.00 -2.11 -18.99
N VAL A 109 3.88 -0.81 -19.20
CA VAL A 109 3.25 0.12 -18.24
C VAL A 109 1.76 -0.19 -18.16
N ARG A 110 1.26 -0.35 -16.95
CA ARG A 110 -0.15 -0.61 -16.64
C ARG A 110 -0.79 0.49 -15.83
N GLN A 111 -0.04 1.06 -14.90
CA GLN A 111 -0.43 2.24 -14.13
C GLN A 111 0.73 3.23 -14.16
N TRP A 112 0.40 4.51 -14.27
CA TRP A 112 1.35 5.60 -14.12
C TRP A 112 0.59 6.81 -13.58
N SER A 113 0.97 7.27 -12.39
CA SER A 113 0.34 8.42 -11.75
C SER A 113 1.34 9.14 -10.84
N ASN A 114 0.86 10.19 -10.17
CA ASN A 114 1.56 10.92 -9.14
C ASN A 114 0.65 11.03 -7.90
N THR A 115 1.24 10.98 -6.71
CA THR A 115 0.52 11.16 -5.44
C THR A 115 -0.23 12.49 -5.37
N SER A 116 0.15 13.50 -6.15
CA SER A 116 -0.56 14.77 -6.27
C SER A 116 -2.01 14.61 -6.72
N ASN A 117 -2.34 13.48 -7.36
CA ASN A 117 -3.68 13.13 -7.82
C ASN A 117 -4.53 12.41 -6.76
N MET A 118 -4.00 12.16 -5.56
CA MET A 118 -4.76 11.53 -4.48
C MET A 118 -5.93 12.43 -4.05
N ILE A 119 -7.11 11.83 -3.89
CA ILE A 119 -8.31 12.51 -3.35
C ILE A 119 -8.09 12.87 -1.87
N PHE A 120 -7.47 11.96 -1.12
CA PHE A 120 -7.01 12.16 0.26
C PHE A 120 -5.51 11.87 0.32
N ASN A 121 -4.72 12.86 0.72
CA ASN A 121 -3.27 12.71 0.82
C ASN A 121 -2.85 11.91 2.06
N GLY A 122 -1.56 11.58 2.15
CA GLY A 122 -1.04 10.74 3.25
C GLY A 122 -1.29 11.30 4.66
N ARG A 123 -1.23 12.63 4.85
CA ARG A 123 -1.51 13.25 6.16
C ARG A 123 -2.99 13.11 6.55
N GLN A 124 -3.90 13.28 5.59
CA GLN A 124 -5.33 13.12 5.81
C GLN A 124 -5.69 11.67 6.13
N VAL A 125 -5.06 10.71 5.45
CA VAL A 125 -5.27 9.27 5.70
C VAL A 125 -4.83 8.90 7.11
N VAL A 126 -3.64 9.31 7.54
CA VAL A 126 -3.14 9.03 8.91
C VAL A 126 -4.05 9.67 9.96
N ALA A 127 -4.39 10.96 9.80
CA ALA A 127 -5.27 11.65 10.73
C ALA A 127 -6.64 10.96 10.84
N HIS A 128 -7.22 10.53 9.71
CA HIS A 128 -8.50 9.83 9.69
C HIS A 128 -8.44 8.45 10.36
N LEU A 129 -7.43 7.63 10.02
CA LEU A 129 -7.29 6.28 10.55
C LEU A 129 -6.98 6.24 12.05
N SER A 130 -6.35 7.29 12.58
CA SER A 130 -6.01 7.38 14.00
C SER A 130 -7.18 7.69 14.94
N GLN A 131 -8.40 7.93 14.41
CA GLN A 131 -9.54 8.37 15.21
C GLN A 131 -10.13 7.25 16.06
N GLY A 132 -10.12 7.42 17.39
CA GLY A 132 -10.75 6.51 18.35
C GLY A 132 -10.13 5.10 18.43
N THR A 133 -9.01 4.84 17.76
CA THR A 133 -8.22 3.61 17.89
C THR A 133 -6.76 3.90 17.49
N PRO A 134 -5.77 3.56 18.34
CA PRO A 134 -4.37 3.77 17.99
C PRO A 134 -3.96 2.99 16.74
N CYS A 135 -3.37 3.70 15.78
CA CYS A 135 -2.55 3.10 14.73
C CYS A 135 -1.17 2.83 15.32
N ALA A 136 -0.89 1.57 15.66
CA ALA A 136 0.37 1.17 16.25
C ALA A 136 1.52 1.22 15.23
N LYS A 137 2.72 1.63 15.67
CA LYS A 137 3.94 1.47 14.90
C LYS A 137 4.28 -0.01 14.74
N ASP A 138 5.07 -0.34 13.72
CA ASP A 138 5.66 -1.68 13.63
C ASP A 138 6.62 -1.89 14.83
N PRO A 139 6.44 -2.94 15.65
CA PRO A 139 7.33 -3.23 16.78
C PRO A 139 8.78 -3.48 16.36
N SER A 140 9.00 -3.89 15.11
CA SER A 140 10.32 -4.19 14.54
C SER A 140 11.04 -2.97 13.93
N SER A 141 10.36 -1.82 13.88
CA SER A 141 10.87 -0.54 13.39
C SER A 141 11.33 0.42 14.48
#